data_AF-A0A920FKU3-F1
#
_entry.id   AF-A0A920FKU3-F1
#
_cell.length_a   1.000
_cell.length_b   1.000
_cell.length_c   1.000
_cell.angle_alpha   90.00
_cell.angle_beta   90.00
_cell.angle_gamma   90.00
#
_symmetry.space_group_name_H-M   'P 1'
#
loop_
_entity.id
_entity.type
_entity.pdbx_description
1 polymer ?
#
loop_
_entity_poly.entity_id
_entity_poly.type
_entity_poly.pdbx_seq_one_letter_code
_entity_poly.pdbx_strand_id
1 'polypeptide(L)'
;MSSAFNLIQDSTQQLRVGFQTGITSRGIQSNNLTMDAQYNGAQFDPNLPTNESFQNYNRIYGNLNMGINYQCHLKNHFIQFDVSCFNLNQSNQTFWCHTSCFFGLKVV
;
A
#
# COMPACT_ATOMS: atom_id res chain seq x y z
N MET A 1 -3.56 13.61 1.43
CA MET A 1 -4.10 14.78 0.70
C MET A 1 -4.72 14.29 -0.60
N SER A 2 -5.81 14.91 -1.06
CA SER A 2 -6.48 14.48 -2.30
C SER A 2 -6.92 15.70 -3.10
N SER A 3 -6.78 15.60 -4.42
CA SER A 3 -7.24 16.61 -5.37
C SER A 3 -7.95 15.95 -6.54
N ALA A 4 -8.94 16.63 -7.11
CA ALA A 4 -9.68 16.15 -8.26
C ALA A 4 -9.93 17.27 -9.26
N PHE A 5 -9.96 16.92 -10.55
CA PHE A 5 -10.12 17.82 -11.67
C PHE A 5 -11.28 17.33 -12.54
N ASN A 6 -12.16 18.26 -12.94
CA ASN A 6 -13.21 17.98 -13.91
C ASN A 6 -12.60 18.04 -15.31
N LEU A 7 -12.68 16.94 -16.07
CA LEU A 7 -12.29 16.90 -17.48
C LEU A 7 -13.46 17.24 -18.39
N ILE A 8 -14.66 16.76 -18.03
CA ILE A 8 -15.92 17.07 -18.70
C ILE A 8 -16.89 17.55 -17.63
N GLN A 9 -17.55 18.67 -17.88
CA GLN A 9 -18.52 19.25 -16.97
C GLN A 9 -19.65 19.89 -17.78
N ASP A 10 -20.62 19.07 -18.14
CA ASP A 10 -21.87 19.49 -18.78
C ASP A 10 -23.05 19.34 -17.81
N SER A 11 -24.22 19.83 -18.20
CA SER A 11 -25.45 19.69 -17.40
C SER A 11 -25.93 18.23 -17.28
N THR A 12 -25.50 17.36 -18.18
CA THR A 12 -25.93 15.95 -18.26
C THR A 12 -24.81 14.96 -17.97
N GLN A 13 -23.54 15.35 -18.12
CA GLN A 13 -22.40 14.44 -17.97
C GLN A 13 -21.26 15.12 -17.24
N GLN A 14 -20.59 14.36 -16.38
CA GLN A 14 -19.41 14.81 -15.68
C GLN A 14 -18.35 13.71 -15.65
N LEU A 15 -17.14 14.03 -16.08
CA LEU A 15 -15.98 13.18 -15.96
C LEU A 15 -14.95 13.86 -15.06
N ARG A 16 -14.54 13.17 -14.00
CA ARG A 16 -13.52 13.63 -13.05
C ARG A 16 -12.37 12.66 -12.99
N VAL A 17 -11.17 13.21 -12.84
CA VAL A 17 -9.98 12.46 -12.48
C VAL A 17 -9.45 12.99 -11.16
N GLY A 18 -9.07 12.09 -10.26
CA GLY A 18 -8.58 12.41 -8.94
C GLY A 18 -7.28 11.69 -8.64
N PHE A 19 -6.42 12.35 -7.87
CA PHE A 19 -5.25 11.73 -7.29
C PHE A 19 -5.26 11.96 -5.77
N GLN A 20 -4.73 10.98 -5.06
CA GLN A 20 -4.62 11.02 -3.62
C GLN A 20 -3.22 10.56 -3.23
N THR A 21 -2.59 11.36 -2.37
CA THR A 21 -1.34 11.03 -1.71
C THR A 21 -1.60 10.75 -0.24
N GLY A 22 -0.88 9.80 0.33
CA GLY A 22 -1.04 9.39 1.71
C GLY A 22 0.23 8.81 2.29
N ILE A 23 0.17 8.47 3.56
CA ILE A 23 1.22 7.75 4.26
C ILE A 23 0.56 6.50 4.85
N THR A 24 1.16 5.34 4.60
CA THR A 24 0.72 4.06 5.15
C THR A 24 1.78 3.57 6.13
N SER A 25 1.38 3.27 7.37
CA SER A 25 2.23 2.60 8.36
C SER A 25 1.85 1.13 8.42
N ARG A 26 2.83 0.24 8.28
CA ARG A 26 2.66 -1.21 8.46
C ARG A 26 3.71 -1.70 9.44
N GLY A 27 3.25 -2.33 10.51
CA GLY A 27 4.12 -2.98 11.48
C GLY A 27 3.77 -4.44 11.71
N ILE A 28 4.73 -5.21 12.20
CA ILE A 28 4.58 -6.60 12.61
C ILE A 28 5.03 -6.74 14.07
N GLN A 29 4.21 -7.42 14.87
CA GLN A 29 4.55 -7.78 16.25
C GLN A 29 5.28 -9.12 16.24
N SER A 30 6.55 -9.11 16.61
CA SER A 30 7.42 -10.29 16.57
C SER A 30 7.37 -11.15 17.83
N ASN A 31 6.83 -10.61 18.93
CA ASN A 31 6.80 -11.27 20.24
C ASN A 31 6.03 -12.61 20.25
N ASN A 32 5.13 -12.82 19.28
CA ASN A 32 4.30 -14.03 19.19
C ASN A 32 4.55 -14.83 17.89
N LEU A 33 5.61 -14.53 17.15
CA LEU A 33 5.95 -15.29 15.94
C LEU A 33 6.72 -16.54 16.35
N THR A 34 6.18 -17.70 15.98
CA THR A 34 6.86 -18.99 16.15
C THR A 34 7.60 -19.35 14.87
N MET A 35 8.88 -19.71 14.97
CA MET A 35 9.74 -20.03 13.81
C MET A 35 10.14 -21.50 13.80
N ASP A 36 10.51 -22.01 12.62
CA ASP A 36 10.99 -23.39 12.46
C ASP A 36 12.23 -23.69 13.30
N ALA A 37 13.05 -22.67 13.60
CA ALA A 37 14.18 -22.77 14.52
C ALA A 37 13.79 -23.20 15.95
N GLN A 38 12.50 -23.11 16.29
CA GLN A 38 11.94 -23.54 17.58
C GLN A 38 11.42 -24.98 17.57
N TYR A 39 11.57 -25.70 16.45
CA TYR A 39 11.25 -27.12 16.36
C TYR A 39 12.53 -27.95 16.49
N ASN A 40 12.61 -28.77 17.53
CA ASN A 40 13.81 -29.57 17.83
C ASN A 40 13.86 -30.94 17.09
N GLY A 41 12.97 -31.16 16.14
CA GLY A 41 12.86 -32.43 15.38
C GLY A 41 11.82 -33.41 15.92
N ALA A 42 11.38 -33.26 17.17
CA ALA A 42 10.35 -34.11 17.78
C ALA A 42 9.17 -33.31 18.35
N GLN A 43 9.41 -32.10 18.85
CA GLN A 43 8.39 -31.23 19.43
C GLN A 43 8.77 -29.76 19.29
N PHE A 44 7.75 -28.91 19.33
CA PHE A 44 7.93 -27.46 19.41
C PHE A 44 8.38 -27.08 20.82
N ASP A 45 9.48 -26.31 20.94
CA ASP A 45 9.99 -25.79 22.20
C ASP A 45 10.02 -24.24 22.16
N PRO A 46 9.14 -23.56 22.90
CA PRO A 46 9.07 -22.09 22.89
C PRO A 46 10.30 -21.41 23.52
N ASN A 47 11.16 -22.15 24.24
CA ASN A 47 12.37 -21.59 24.84
C ASN A 47 13.55 -21.52 23.85
N LEU A 48 13.42 -22.17 22.69
CA LEU A 48 14.44 -22.09 21.65
C LEU A 48 14.40 -20.71 20.98
N PRO A 49 15.58 -20.12 20.67
CA PRO A 49 15.64 -18.85 19.97
C PRO A 49 15.08 -19.00 18.54
N THR A 50 14.28 -18.02 18.11
CA THR A 50 13.74 -17.96 16.74
C THR A 50 14.80 -17.77 15.67
N ASN A 51 16.02 -17.37 16.05
CA ASN A 51 17.21 -17.20 15.20
C ASN A 51 17.03 -16.28 13.97
N GLU A 52 15.95 -15.52 13.94
CA GLU A 52 15.66 -14.49 12.93
C GLU A 52 15.68 -13.11 13.58
N SER A 53 16.54 -12.22 13.09
CA SER A 53 16.63 -10.84 13.57
C SER A 53 15.81 -9.90 12.68
N PHE A 54 14.63 -9.51 13.15
CA PHE A 54 13.81 -8.49 12.49
C PHE A 54 14.36 -7.08 12.79
N GLN A 55 15.06 -6.47 11.84
CA GLN A 55 15.64 -5.13 12.01
C GLN A 55 14.62 -3.98 11.92
N ASN A 56 13.44 -4.22 11.33
CA ASN A 56 12.43 -3.18 11.11
C ASN A 56 11.02 -3.71 11.42
N TYR A 57 10.51 -3.42 12.62
CA TYR A 57 9.17 -3.82 13.05
C TYR A 57 8.05 -2.92 12.54
N ASN A 58 8.37 -1.70 12.12
CA ASN A 58 7.41 -0.75 11.57
C ASN A 58 8.01 -0.05 10.35
N ARG A 59 7.24 0.03 9.28
CA ARG A 59 7.60 0.76 8.06
C ARG A 59 6.51 1.75 7.69
N ILE A 60 6.95 2.97 7.44
CA ILE A 60 6.12 4.07 6.97
C ILE A 60 6.53 4.33 5.53
N TYR A 61 5.57 4.28 4.61
CA TYR A 61 5.81 4.56 3.19
C TYR A 61 4.75 5.49 2.62
N GLY A 62 5.18 6.31 1.66
CA GLY A 62 4.27 7.15 0.88
C GLY A 62 3.40 6.29 -0.03
N ASN A 63 2.12 6.62 -0.07
CA ASN A 63 1.13 5.97 -0.90
C ASN A 63 0.58 6.96 -1.93
N LEU A 64 0.42 6.49 -3.16
CA LEU A 64 -0.14 7.24 -4.28
C LEU A 64 -1.30 6.44 -4.86
N ASN A 65 -2.46 7.07 -4.97
CA ASN A 65 -3.68 6.51 -5.52
C ASN A 65 -4.23 7.45 -6.59
N MET A 66 -4.94 6.89 -7.56
CA MET A 66 -5.60 7.63 -8.63
C MET A 66 -6.99 7.03 -8.87
N GLY A 67 -7.94 7.86 -9.28
CA GLY A 67 -9.27 7.41 -9.62
C GLY A 67 -9.91 8.26 -10.71
N ILE A 68 -10.88 7.66 -11.39
CA ILE A 68 -11.72 8.28 -12.40
C ILE A 68 -13.17 8.07 -11.97
N ASN A 69 -13.95 9.15 -12.01
CA ASN A 69 -15.38 9.14 -11.73
C ASN A 69 -16.13 9.68 -12.94
N TYR A 70 -17.11 8.93 -13.42
CA TYR A 70 -17.99 9.32 -14.51
C TYR A 70 -19.43 9.35 -14.02
N GLN A 71 -20.14 10.42 -14.33
CA GLN A 71 -21.52 10.64 -13.92
C GLN A 71 -22.37 11.07 -15.10
N CYS A 72 -23.56 10.49 -15.21
CA CYS A 72 -24.57 10.85 -16.20
C CYS A 72 -25.90 11.14 -15.50
N HIS A 73 -26.41 12.34 -15.72
CA HIS A 73 -27.76 12.76 -15.36
C HIS A 73 -28.64 12.71 -16.61
N LEU A 74 -29.46 11.66 -16.71
CA LEU A 74 -30.61 11.62 -17.62
C LEU A 74 -31.82 12.19 -16.89
N LYS A 75 -32.85 12.64 -17.63
CA LYS A 75 -34.06 13.30 -17.08
C LYS A 75 -34.68 12.61 -15.86
N ASN A 76 -34.62 11.29 -15.78
CA ASN A 76 -35.18 10.49 -14.68
C ASN A 76 -34.20 9.48 -14.06
N HIS A 77 -32.95 9.44 -14.54
CA HIS A 77 -31.98 8.41 -14.11
C HIS A 77 -30.62 9.04 -13.88
N PHE A 78 -30.00 8.68 -12.77
CA PHE A 78 -28.62 9.03 -12.45
C PHE A 78 -27.76 7.77 -12.52
N ILE A 79 -26.72 7.79 -13.35
CA ILE A 79 -25.79 6.67 -13.52
C ILE A 79 -24.41 7.17 -13.13
N GLN A 80 -23.72 6.42 -12.27
CA GLN A 80 -22.37 6.73 -11.82
C GLN A 80 -21.47 5.50 -12.01
N PHE A 81 -20.27 5.73 -12.51
CA PHE A 81 -19.25 4.72 -12.71
C PHE A 81 -17.90 5.22 -12.18
N ASP A 82 -17.20 4.36 -11.44
CA ASP A 82 -15.98 4.70 -10.74
C ASP A 82 -14.93 3.61 -10.91
N VAL A 83 -13.70 4.01 -11.22
CA VAL A 83 -12.55 3.11 -11.28
C VAL A 83 -11.38 3.77 -10.59
N SER A 84 -10.73 3.03 -9.69
CA SER A 84 -9.63 3.54 -8.89
C SER A 84 -8.50 2.52 -8.77
N CYS A 85 -7.26 3.02 -8.85
CA CYS A 85 -6.04 2.26 -8.65
C CYS A 85 -5.33 2.77 -7.39
N PHE A 86 -4.97 1.84 -6.49
CA PHE A 86 -4.33 2.14 -5.21
C PHE A 86 -2.91 1.60 -5.15
N ASN A 87 -2.08 2.22 -4.31
CA ASN A 87 -0.69 1.80 -4.08
C ASN A 87 0.18 1.79 -5.34
N LEU A 88 0.02 2.82 -6.18
CA LEU A 88 0.78 2.99 -7.43
C LEU A 88 2.29 3.12 -7.19
N ASN A 89 2.68 3.66 -6.04
CA ASN A 89 4.07 3.65 -5.60
C ASN A 89 4.35 2.32 -4.89
N GLN A 90 4.89 1.36 -5.62
CA GLN A 90 5.26 0.04 -5.10
C GLN A 90 6.50 0.16 -4.20
N SER A 91 6.32 0.65 -2.98
CA SER A 91 7.38 0.71 -1.98
C SER A 91 7.81 -0.70 -1.59
N ASN A 92 9.11 -0.95 -1.54
CA ASN A 92 9.69 -2.26 -1.27
C ASN A 92 9.27 -2.77 0.13
N GLN A 93 8.43 -3.82 0.18
CA GLN A 93 7.82 -4.34 1.41
C GLN A 93 8.65 -5.45 2.08
N THR A 94 9.95 -5.50 1.80
CA THR A 94 10.83 -6.56 2.32
C THR A 94 11.23 -6.28 3.77
N PHE A 95 10.72 -7.05 4.74
CA PHE A 95 11.15 -6.94 6.16
C PHE A 95 12.60 -7.38 6.40
N TRP A 96 13.21 -8.00 5.38
CA TRP A 96 14.58 -8.49 5.35
C TRP A 96 15.52 -7.42 4.80
N CYS A 97 16.59 -7.12 5.53
CA CYS A 97 17.70 -6.33 5.01
C CYS A 97 18.82 -7.28 4.58
N HIS A 98 19.05 -7.42 3.27
CA HIS A 98 20.29 -7.97 2.72
C HIS A 98 20.94 -6.86 1.88
N THR A 99 21.83 -6.09 2.53
CA THR A 99 22.91 -5.23 2.01
C THR A 99 22.70 -4.30 0.79
N SER A 100 21.48 -4.03 0.28
CA SER A 100 21.35 -3.10 -0.86
C SER A 100 20.04 -2.30 -0.92
N CYS A 101 19.56 -1.79 0.22
CA CYS A 101 18.50 -0.76 0.21
C CYS A 101 19.12 0.65 0.36
N PHE A 102 19.94 1.07 -0.62
CA PHE A 102 20.22 2.48 -0.86
C PHE A 102 19.49 2.87 -2.14
N PHE A 103 18.32 3.50 -2.00
CA PHE A 103 17.63 4.14 -3.12
C PHE A 103 18.40 5.43 -3.48
N GLY A 104 19.57 5.24 -4.07
CA GLY A 104 20.37 6.30 -4.66
C GLY A 104 19.76 6.65 -6.01
N LEU A 105 19.05 7.77 -6.06
CA LEU A 105 18.80 8.51 -7.28
C LEU A 105 20.15 8.74 -7.98
N LYS A 106 20.49 7.91 -8.97
CA LYS A 106 21.66 8.10 -9.80
C LYS A 106 21.23 8.87 -11.04
N VAL A 107 21.26 10.20 -10.93
CA VAL A 107 21.31 11.07 -12.10
C VAL A 107 22.80 11.25 -12.44
N VAL A 108 23.27 10.45 -13.40
CA VAL A 108 24.30 10.82 -14.38
C VAL A 108 23.94 10.10 -15.67
#